data_AF-A0A935SU47-F1
#
_entry.id   AF-A0A935SU47-F1
#
_cell.length_a   1.000
_cell.length_b   1.000
_cell.length_c   1.000
_cell.angle_alpha   90.00
_cell.angle_beta   90.00
_cell.angle_gamma   90.00
#
_symmetry.space_group_name_H-M   'P 1'
#
loop_
_entity.id
_entity.type
_entity.pdbx_description
1 polymer ?
#
loop_
_entity_poly.entity_id
_entity_poly.type
_entity_poly.pdbx_seq_one_letter_code
_entity_poly.pdbx_strand_id
1 'polypeptide(L)'
;MTYASTYGNGSYAGVGASGTTALSQLGTNGLIDGVLATATKSGYAYVGGSTAATATTPAVFWYSAIPTSTTGVTATGSRKFGVATAGVIMADTTLTHFADSVAVNAGTPLSN
;
A
#
# COMPACT_ATOMS: atom_id res chain seq x y z
N MET A 1 -11.64 -10.66 -27.02
CA MET A 1 -12.72 -10.59 -26.01
C MET A 1 -12.20 -9.76 -24.85
N THR A 2 -12.53 -8.46 -24.85
CA THR A 2 -12.15 -7.56 -23.74
C THR A 2 -13.21 -7.73 -22.67
N TYR A 3 -12.83 -8.28 -21.52
CA TYR A 3 -13.76 -8.42 -20.40
C TYR A 3 -14.19 -7.02 -19.94
N ALA A 4 -15.48 -6.73 -20.06
CA ALA A 4 -16.08 -5.42 -19.76
C ALA A 4 -16.09 -5.06 -18.26
N SER A 5 -15.59 -5.94 -17.38
CA SER A 5 -15.81 -5.86 -15.93
C SER A 5 -14.58 -5.49 -15.09
N THR A 6 -13.47 -5.05 -15.69
CA THR A 6 -12.25 -4.80 -14.93
C THR A 6 -11.90 -3.31 -14.95
N TYR A 7 -12.31 -2.58 -13.92
CA TYR A 7 -11.85 -1.21 -13.68
C TYR A 7 -10.31 -1.15 -13.82
N GLY A 8 -9.82 -0.21 -14.62
CA GLY A 8 -8.39 0.01 -14.83
C GLY A 8 -7.72 -0.81 -15.95
N ASN A 9 -8.41 -1.72 -16.66
CA ASN A 9 -7.83 -2.52 -17.77
C ASN A 9 -6.48 -3.19 -17.40
N GLY A 10 -6.36 -3.71 -16.18
CA GLY A 10 -5.13 -4.28 -15.64
C GLY A 10 -4.22 -3.29 -14.88
N SER A 11 -4.57 -2.00 -14.82
CA SER A 11 -3.89 -0.97 -14.01
C SER A 11 -4.85 -0.39 -12.96
N TYR A 12 -4.95 -1.07 -11.82
CA TYR A 12 -5.96 -0.79 -10.79
C TYR A 12 -5.64 0.39 -9.89
N ALA A 13 -4.35 0.67 -9.64
CA ALA A 13 -3.92 1.60 -8.61
C ALA A 13 -3.50 2.99 -9.14
N GLY A 14 -4.01 3.38 -10.31
CA GLY A 14 -3.69 4.66 -10.93
C GLY A 14 -2.22 4.79 -11.34
N VAL A 15 -1.74 6.04 -11.45
CA VAL A 15 -0.35 6.38 -11.83
C VAL A 15 0.16 7.39 -10.80
N GLY A 16 1.27 7.08 -10.12
CA GLY A 16 1.89 8.01 -9.19
C GLY A 16 3.11 7.46 -8.47
N ALA A 17 4.03 8.37 -8.14
CA ALA A 17 5.17 8.06 -7.26
C ALA A 17 4.69 7.69 -5.84
N SER A 18 5.60 7.08 -5.07
CA SER A 18 5.37 6.71 -3.67
C SER A 18 4.80 7.87 -2.86
N GLY A 19 3.65 7.66 -2.21
CA GLY A 19 2.97 8.71 -1.45
C GLY A 19 1.51 8.38 -1.17
N THR A 20 0.68 9.40 -0.95
CA THR A 20 -0.76 9.21 -0.65
C THR A 20 -1.64 9.22 -1.90
N THR A 21 -1.12 9.72 -3.03
CA THR A 21 -1.86 9.86 -4.30
C THR A 21 -2.45 8.54 -4.79
N ALA A 22 -1.68 7.45 -4.73
CA ALA A 22 -2.16 6.12 -5.14
C ALA A 22 -3.37 5.66 -4.31
N LEU A 23 -3.39 5.96 -3.00
CA LEU A 23 -4.51 5.64 -2.11
C LEU A 23 -5.75 6.47 -2.45
N SER A 24 -5.58 7.76 -2.71
CA SER A 24 -6.69 8.63 -3.12
C SER A 24 -7.31 8.17 -4.44
N GLN A 25 -6.49 7.83 -5.43
CA GLN A 25 -6.96 7.34 -6.74
C GLN A 25 -7.71 5.99 -6.62
N LEU A 26 -7.22 5.07 -5.78
CA LEU A 26 -7.93 3.83 -5.47
C LEU A 26 -9.27 4.09 -4.79
N GLY A 27 -9.33 5.06 -3.89
CA GLY A 27 -10.56 5.49 -3.21
C GLY A 27 -11.59 6.08 -4.17
N THR A 28 -11.17 6.96 -5.09
CA THR A 28 -12.04 7.52 -6.13
C THR A 28 -12.66 6.43 -7.01
N ASN A 29 -11.90 5.36 -7.28
CA ASN A 29 -12.38 4.22 -8.06
C ASN A 29 -13.19 3.20 -7.23
N GLY A 30 -13.42 3.44 -5.94
CA GLY A 30 -14.15 2.54 -5.04
C GLY A 30 -13.45 1.20 -4.77
N LEU A 31 -12.14 1.12 -5.00
CA LEU A 31 -11.36 -0.12 -4.84
C LEU A 31 -10.85 -0.32 -3.41
N ILE A 32 -10.83 0.75 -2.62
CA ILE A 32 -10.53 0.72 -1.19
C ILE A 32 -11.56 1.55 -0.43
N ASP A 33 -11.64 1.32 0.87
CA ASP A 33 -12.48 2.10 1.77
C ASP A 33 -12.10 3.60 1.78
N GLY A 34 -13.10 4.47 1.89
CA GLY A 34 -12.94 5.92 1.82
C GLY A 34 -12.07 6.52 2.94
N VAL A 35 -12.04 5.90 4.12
CA VAL A 35 -11.13 6.35 5.21
C VAL A 35 -9.70 5.94 4.92
N LEU A 36 -9.47 4.76 4.34
CA LEU A 36 -8.11 4.37 3.92
C LEU A 36 -7.58 5.27 2.79
N ALA A 37 -8.47 5.76 1.92
CA ALA A 37 -8.12 6.69 0.86
C ALA A 37 -7.62 8.06 1.37
N THR A 38 -7.86 8.41 2.63
CA THR A 38 -7.29 9.62 3.28
C THR A 38 -5.91 9.39 3.88
N ALA A 39 -5.32 8.21 3.67
CA ALA A 39 -3.99 7.83 4.13
C ALA A 39 -3.82 7.70 5.66
N THR A 40 -4.89 7.77 6.46
CA THR A 40 -4.82 7.51 7.90
C THR A 40 -6.03 6.70 8.35
N LYS A 41 -5.77 5.52 8.92
CA LYS A 41 -6.84 4.63 9.40
C LYS A 41 -6.34 3.75 10.54
N SER A 42 -7.20 3.46 11.52
CA SER A 42 -6.91 2.57 12.66
C SER A 42 -5.62 2.92 13.42
N GLY A 43 -5.23 4.20 13.44
CA GLY A 43 -4.00 4.66 14.08
C GLY A 43 -2.72 4.36 13.29
N TYR A 44 -2.83 4.15 11.98
CA TYR A 44 -1.70 4.02 11.09
C TYR A 44 -1.76 5.09 10.00
N ALA A 45 -0.61 5.67 9.70
CA ALA A 45 -0.41 6.45 8.49
C ALA A 45 -0.05 5.48 7.36
N TYR A 46 -0.58 5.71 6.16
CA TYR A 46 -0.40 4.87 5.00
C TYR A 46 0.21 5.67 3.85
N VAL A 47 1.13 5.03 3.15
CA VAL A 47 1.56 5.44 1.81
C VAL A 47 1.43 4.24 0.89
N GLY A 48 1.33 4.50 -0.40
CA GLY A 48 1.39 3.47 -1.41
C GLY A 48 1.97 3.99 -2.69
N GLY A 49 2.12 3.10 -3.64
CA GLY A 49 2.58 3.42 -4.97
C GLY A 49 2.07 2.40 -5.95
N SER A 50 2.05 2.81 -7.20
CA SER A 50 1.61 1.98 -8.30
C SER A 50 2.50 2.14 -9.51
N THR A 51 2.73 1.04 -10.19
CA THR A 51 3.41 1.00 -11.49
C THR A 51 2.41 0.48 -12.49
N ALA A 52 2.16 1.25 -13.55
CA ALA A 52 1.27 0.83 -14.62
C ALA A 52 1.80 -0.43 -15.32
N ALA A 53 0.89 -1.23 -15.87
CA ALA A 53 1.27 -2.36 -16.70
C ALA A 53 1.97 -1.88 -17.98
N THR A 54 2.92 -2.67 -18.47
CA THR A 54 3.51 -2.54 -19.82
C THR A 54 3.16 -3.77 -20.65
N ALA A 55 3.62 -3.82 -21.91
CA ALA A 55 3.43 -5.00 -22.76
C ALA A 55 4.08 -6.28 -22.19
N THR A 56 5.07 -6.15 -21.30
CA THR A 56 5.84 -7.29 -20.76
C THR A 56 5.81 -7.38 -19.24
N THR A 57 5.29 -6.38 -18.53
CA THR A 57 5.23 -6.36 -17.05
C THR A 57 3.81 -6.07 -16.57
N PRO A 58 3.26 -6.87 -15.64
CA PRO A 58 1.96 -6.58 -15.05
C PRO A 58 2.03 -5.31 -14.18
N ALA A 59 0.87 -4.69 -13.94
CA ALA A 59 0.80 -3.58 -12.99
C ALA A 59 1.15 -4.05 -11.58
N VAL A 60 1.79 -3.18 -10.82
CA VAL A 60 2.17 -3.42 -9.43
C VAL A 60 1.48 -2.40 -8.55
N PHE A 61 0.99 -2.85 -7.41
CA PHE A 61 0.53 -2.00 -6.32
C PHE A 61 1.20 -2.45 -5.04
N TRP A 62 1.54 -1.49 -4.19
CA TRP A 62 2.07 -1.75 -2.87
C TRP A 62 1.60 -0.67 -1.89
N TYR A 63 1.62 -1.01 -0.62
CA TYR A 63 1.40 -0.05 0.46
C TYR A 63 2.38 -0.28 1.61
N SER A 64 2.57 0.77 2.40
CA SER A 64 3.29 0.76 3.66
C SER A 64 2.47 1.50 4.71
N ALA A 65 2.47 0.97 5.92
CA ALA A 65 1.81 1.51 7.08
C ALA A 65 2.81 1.70 8.22
N ILE A 66 2.75 2.84 8.90
CA ILE A 66 3.48 3.09 10.15
C ILE A 66 2.49 3.53 11.24
N PRO A 67 2.69 3.15 12.52
CA PRO A 67 1.86 3.62 13.62
C PRO A 67 1.94 5.15 13.76
N THR A 68 0.81 5.81 13.97
CA THR A 68 0.77 7.26 14.24
C THR A 68 1.15 7.61 15.68
N SER A 69 0.99 6.67 16.61
CA SER A 69 1.48 6.76 17.98
C SER A 69 2.18 5.46 18.37
N THR A 70 3.41 5.58 18.85
CA THR A 70 4.29 4.44 19.17
C THR A 70 4.51 4.27 20.67
N THR A 71 3.98 5.19 21.48
CA THR A 71 4.15 5.22 22.94
C THR A 71 2.85 5.55 23.65
N GLY A 72 2.74 5.15 24.93
CA GLY A 72 1.57 5.41 25.76
C GLY A 72 0.44 4.40 25.55
N VAL A 73 -0.64 4.54 26.34
CA VAL A 73 -1.78 3.61 26.32
C VAL A 73 -2.59 3.63 25.02
N THR A 74 -2.42 4.68 24.21
CA THR A 74 -3.06 4.83 22.91
C THR A 74 -2.14 4.45 21.75
N ALA A 75 -0.98 3.83 22.03
CA ALA A 75 -0.07 3.37 20.99
C ALA A 75 -0.76 2.31 20.12
N THR A 76 -0.67 2.48 18.81
CA THR A 76 -1.36 1.63 17.83
C THR A 76 -0.45 0.56 17.25
N GLY A 77 0.87 0.66 17.49
CA GLY A 77 1.86 -0.36 17.16
C GLY A 77 3.29 0.10 17.40
N SER A 78 4.23 -0.85 17.33
CA SER A 78 5.69 -0.61 17.40
C SER A 78 6.41 -1.02 16.11
N ARG A 79 5.67 -1.42 15.08
CA ARG A 79 6.19 -1.97 13.83
C ARG A 79 5.55 -1.28 12.65
N LYS A 80 6.34 -1.07 11.60
CA LYS A 80 5.78 -0.82 10.28
C LYS A 80 5.38 -2.14 9.64
N PHE A 81 4.46 -2.07 8.69
CA PHE A 81 4.16 -3.19 7.81
C PHE A 81 3.84 -2.73 6.40
N GLY A 82 3.92 -3.63 5.44
CA GLY A 82 3.61 -3.36 4.04
C GLY A 82 3.33 -4.63 3.29
N VAL A 83 2.63 -4.50 2.17
CA VAL A 83 2.33 -5.58 1.24
C VAL A 83 2.52 -5.05 -0.17
N ALA A 84 3.09 -5.89 -1.03
CA ALA A 84 3.17 -5.67 -2.48
C ALA A 84 2.46 -6.83 -3.20
N THR A 85 2.65 -6.96 -4.51
CA THR A 85 1.96 -7.96 -5.36
C THR A 85 2.07 -9.40 -4.86
N ALA A 86 3.12 -9.76 -4.10
CA ALA A 86 3.26 -11.10 -3.53
C ALA A 86 2.20 -11.44 -2.45
N GLY A 87 1.49 -10.45 -1.89
CA GLY A 87 0.46 -10.67 -0.86
C GLY A 87 1.00 -11.04 0.53
N VAL A 88 2.32 -11.10 0.70
CA VAL A 88 2.97 -11.36 1.99
C VAL A 88 3.07 -10.06 2.78
N ILE A 89 2.68 -10.11 4.05
CA ILE A 89 2.87 -9.00 4.99
C ILE A 89 4.33 -8.98 5.43
N MET A 90 5.00 -7.89 5.11
CA MET A 90 6.40 -7.64 5.45
C MET A 90 6.43 -6.58 6.55
N ALA A 91 7.21 -6.79 7.61
CA ALA A 91 7.20 -5.93 8.78
C ALA A 91 8.60 -5.76 9.39
N ASP A 92 8.85 -4.59 9.97
CA ASP A 92 10.05 -4.32 10.77
C ASP A 92 9.78 -3.22 11.81
N THR A 93 10.79 -2.90 12.64
CA THR A 93 10.69 -1.91 13.72
C THR A 93 11.18 -0.50 13.33
N THR A 94 11.65 -0.31 12.10
CA THR A 94 12.07 0.99 11.60
C THR A 94 10.84 1.78 11.17
N LEU A 95 10.52 2.85 11.89
CA LEU A 95 9.29 3.63 11.73
C LEU A 95 9.36 4.65 10.57
N THR A 96 9.90 4.19 9.45
CA THR A 96 9.95 4.91 8.18
C THR A 96 9.30 4.04 7.12
N HIS A 97 8.39 4.62 6.34
CA HIS A 97 7.70 3.89 5.27
C HIS A 97 8.66 3.16 4.32
N PHE A 98 8.20 2.04 3.76
CA PHE A 98 8.87 1.43 2.62
C PHE A 98 8.89 2.42 1.44
N ALA A 99 10.01 2.49 0.73
CA ALA A 99 10.20 3.44 -0.36
C ALA A 99 9.45 3.04 -1.63
N ASP A 100 9.37 1.73 -1.92
CA ASP A 100 8.75 1.17 -3.11
C ASP A 100 8.39 -0.32 -2.91
N SER A 101 7.83 -0.96 -3.95
CA SER A 101 7.49 -2.38 -3.94
C SER A 101 8.69 -3.31 -3.80
N VAL A 102 9.88 -2.89 -4.24
CA VAL A 102 11.11 -3.71 -4.12
C VAL A 102 11.54 -3.76 -2.66
N ALA A 103 11.50 -2.61 -1.97
CA ALA A 103 11.79 -2.50 -0.54
C ALA A 103 10.80 -3.31 0.30
N VAL A 104 9.50 -3.33 -0.07
CA VAL A 104 8.52 -4.20 0.59
C VAL A 104 8.89 -5.67 0.39
N ASN A 105 9.12 -6.11 -0.85
CA ASN A 105 9.43 -7.51 -1.16
C ASN A 105 10.76 -8.00 -0.57
N ALA A 106 11.71 -7.09 -0.31
CA ALA A 106 12.97 -7.39 0.36
C ALA A 106 12.87 -7.38 1.90
N GLY A 107 11.71 -7.01 2.46
CA GLY A 107 11.49 -6.98 3.90
C GLY A 107 11.47 -8.35 4.56
N THR A 108 11.27 -8.35 5.88
CA THR A 108 11.11 -9.59 6.64
C THR A 108 9.63 -9.95 6.74
N PRO A 109 9.20 -11.17 6.36
CA PRO A 109 7.83 -11.62 6.57
C PRO A 109 7.42 -11.51 8.03
N LEU A 110 6.18 -11.08 8.28
CA LEU A 110 5.64 -11.00 9.64
C LEU A 110 5.54 -12.40 10.24
N SER A 111 6.31 -12.66 11.29
CA SER A 111 6.18 -13.84 12.15
C SER A 111 5.40 -13.50 13.42
N ASN A 112 4.58 -14.44 13.91
CA ASN A 112 3.87 -14.35 15.20
C ASN A 112 4.83 -14.60 16.37
#